data_AF-A0A6N8IGP8-F1
#
_entry.id   AF-A0A6N8IGP8-F1
#
_cell.length_a   1.000
_cell.length_b   1.000
_cell.length_c   1.000
_cell.angle_alpha   90.00
_cell.angle_beta   90.00
_cell.angle_gamma   90.00
#
_symmetry.space_group_name_H-M   'P 1'
#
loop_
_entity.id
_entity.type
_entity.pdbx_description
1 polymer ?
#
loop_
_entity_poly.entity_id
_entity_poly.type
_entity_poly.pdbx_seq_one_letter_code
_entity_poly.pdbx_strand_id
1 'polypeptide(L)'
;MSLNNLKSELVRKGIKQKDAAAYMGMTASNFNKKLSEAVPFTVDEIKMLRSRYFPHADLNYLLESDGDVPTERERLHHYAEAIGNELTKDGAKPDPEVDEIVELFHGCAEAYAEREAG
;
A
#
# COMPACT_ATOMS: atom_id res chain seq x y z
N MET A 1 11.65 -0.79 8.36
CA MET A 1 10.54 -1.74 8.60
C MET A 1 9.28 -0.96 8.97
N SER A 2 8.57 -0.48 7.96
CA SER A 2 7.44 0.43 8.20
C SER A 2 6.27 -0.15 9.03
N LEU A 3 5.56 0.72 9.76
CA LEU A 3 4.37 0.49 10.60
C LEU A 3 4.39 -0.75 11.53
N ASN A 4 5.43 -0.84 12.38
CA ASN A 4 5.62 -1.97 13.31
C ASN A 4 4.48 -2.16 14.31
N ASN A 5 3.86 -1.07 14.76
CA ASN A 5 2.74 -1.14 15.71
C ASN A 5 1.52 -1.81 15.09
N LEU A 6 1.11 -1.39 13.88
CA LEU A 6 0.00 -2.02 13.16
C LEU A 6 0.27 -3.50 12.87
N LYS A 7 1.49 -3.85 12.44
CA LYS A 7 1.89 -5.26 12.24
C LYS A 7 1.79 -6.07 13.53
N SER A 8 2.27 -5.51 14.64
CA SER A 8 2.22 -6.16 15.95
C SER A 8 0.79 -6.37 16.43
N GLU A 9 -0.09 -5.38 16.24
CA GLU A 9 -1.51 -5.48 16.61
C GLU A 9 -2.25 -6.54 15.77
N LEU A 10 -1.96 -6.65 14.47
CA LEU A 10 -2.49 -7.73 13.63
C LEU A 10 -2.12 -9.11 14.20
N VAL A 11 -0.85 -9.30 14.55
CA VAL A 11 -0.37 -10.57 15.14
C VAL A 11 -1.00 -10.83 16.51
N ARG A 12 -1.05 -9.83 17.40
CA ARG A 12 -1.64 -9.95 18.74
C ARG A 12 -3.11 -10.38 18.69
N LYS A 13 -3.85 -9.91 17.69
CA LYS A 13 -5.27 -10.27 17.50
C LYS A 13 -5.50 -11.50 16.63
N GLY A 14 -4.43 -12.14 16.14
CA GLY A 14 -4.53 -13.31 15.26
C GLY A 14 -5.16 -12.99 13.90
N ILE A 15 -5.09 -11.74 13.45
CA ILE A 15 -5.66 -11.29 12.17
C ILE A 15 -4.63 -11.54 11.07
N LYS A 16 -5.00 -12.33 10.06
CA LYS A 16 -4.13 -12.52 8.90
C LYS A 16 -4.22 -11.31 7.98
N GLN A 17 -3.08 -10.86 7.46
CA GLN A 17 -3.00 -9.75 6.50
C GLN A 17 -3.92 -9.93 5.30
N LYS A 18 -4.06 -11.16 4.79
CA LYS A 18 -5.00 -11.49 3.70
C LYS A 18 -6.46 -11.23 4.05
N ASP A 19 -6.85 -11.44 5.30
CA ASP A 19 -8.24 -11.28 5.75
C ASP A 19 -8.54 -9.79 5.95
N ALA A 20 -7.58 -9.03 6.49
CA ALA A 20 -7.65 -7.57 6.55
C ALA A 20 -7.69 -6.93 5.16
N ALA A 21 -6.86 -7.40 4.21
CA ALA A 21 -6.86 -6.93 2.84
C ALA A 21 -8.21 -7.19 2.16
N ALA A 22 -8.75 -8.41 2.28
CA ALA A 22 -10.05 -8.78 1.73
C ALA A 22 -11.19 -7.93 2.31
N TYR A 23 -11.17 -7.65 3.63
CA TYR A 23 -12.16 -6.78 4.27
C TYR A 23 -12.17 -5.35 3.68
N MET A 24 -11.00 -4.84 3.29
CA MET A 24 -10.88 -3.52 2.67
C MET A 24 -11.03 -3.56 1.15
N GLY A 25 -11.38 -4.70 0.57
CA GLY A 25 -11.56 -4.85 -0.87
C GLY A 25 -10.27 -4.73 -1.67
N MET A 26 -9.10 -5.02 -1.08
CA MET A 26 -7.80 -4.93 -1.77
C MET A 26 -7.04 -6.27 -1.77
N THR A 27 -6.05 -6.38 -2.67
CA THR A 27 -5.18 -7.56 -2.70
C THR A 27 -4.25 -7.57 -1.49
N ALA A 28 -3.82 -8.76 -1.06
CA ALA A 28 -2.83 -8.89 0.01
C ALA A 28 -1.51 -8.19 -0.31
N SER A 29 -1.13 -8.13 -1.59
CA SER A 29 0.04 -7.40 -2.08
C SER A 29 -0.10 -5.89 -1.83
N ASN A 30 -1.24 -5.28 -2.22
CA ASN A 30 -1.48 -3.86 -1.97
C ASN A 30 -1.49 -3.55 -0.46
N PHE A 31 -2.13 -4.40 0.35
CA PHE A 31 -2.11 -4.23 1.80
C PHE A 31 -0.69 -4.31 2.38
N ASN A 32 0.14 -5.22 1.89
CA ASN A 32 1.52 -5.35 2.35
C ASN A 32 2.37 -4.12 1.98
N LYS A 33 2.16 -3.54 0.80
CA LYS A 33 2.78 -2.26 0.41
C LYS A 33 2.36 -1.12 1.34
N LYS A 34 1.11 -1.14 1.81
CA LYS A 34 0.63 -0.18 2.81
C LYS A 34 1.25 -0.37 4.19
N LEU A 35 1.41 -1.63 4.61
CA LEU A 35 2.17 -1.96 5.82
C LEU A 35 3.67 -1.67 5.71
N SER A 36 4.22 -1.49 4.51
CA SER A 36 5.62 -1.12 4.29
C SER A 36 5.82 0.36 3.95
N GLU A 37 4.78 1.21 4.08
CA GLU A 37 4.82 2.66 3.80
C GLU A 37 5.24 2.96 2.35
N ALA A 38 5.26 1.94 1.49
CA ALA A 38 5.47 2.05 0.05
C ALA A 38 4.28 2.74 -0.62
N VAL A 39 3.08 2.48 -0.11
CA VAL A 39 1.84 3.17 -0.48
C VAL A 39 1.17 3.61 0.81
N PRO A 40 0.79 4.88 1.01
CA PRO A 40 0.08 5.28 2.21
C PRO A 40 -1.31 4.66 2.27
N PHE A 41 -1.79 4.46 3.50
CA PHE A 41 -3.21 4.26 3.73
C PHE A 41 -3.98 5.55 3.43
N THR A 42 -5.14 5.43 2.78
CA THR A 42 -6.10 6.52 2.77
C THR A 42 -6.73 6.65 4.16
N VAL A 43 -7.29 7.84 4.45
CA VAL A 43 -7.95 8.10 5.72
C VAL A 43 -9.12 7.13 5.94
N ASP A 44 -9.87 6.78 4.90
CA ASP A 44 -11.02 5.89 5.01
C ASP A 44 -10.60 4.44 5.22
N GLU A 45 -9.56 3.97 4.53
CA GLU A 45 -8.99 2.63 4.74
C GLU A 45 -8.56 2.43 6.19
N ILE A 46 -7.78 3.36 6.75
CA ILE A 46 -7.27 3.19 8.11
C ILE A 46 -8.36 3.35 9.17
N LYS A 47 -9.34 4.24 8.95
CA LYS A 47 -10.52 4.36 9.83
C LYS A 47 -11.35 3.07 9.81
N MET A 48 -11.55 2.48 8.64
CA MET A 48 -12.27 1.23 8.48
C MET A 48 -11.54 0.07 9.18
N LEU A 49 -10.23 -0.07 8.95
CA LEU A 49 -9.40 -1.09 9.60
C LEU A 49 -9.41 -0.94 11.13
N ARG A 50 -9.21 0.29 11.64
CA ARG A 50 -9.25 0.60 13.06
C ARG A 50 -10.60 0.27 13.66
N SER A 51 -11.70 0.73 13.06
CA SER A 51 -13.05 0.49 13.56
C SER A 51 -13.36 -1.01 13.69
N ARG A 52 -12.93 -1.80 12.69
CA ARG A 52 -13.18 -3.25 12.65
C ARG A 52 -12.32 -4.03 13.64
N TYR A 53 -11.02 -3.76 13.68
CA TYR A 53 -10.05 -4.64 14.33
C TYR A 53 -9.41 -4.01 15.57
N PHE A 54 -9.27 -2.69 15.63
CA PHE A 54 -8.52 -1.98 16.66
C PHE A 54 -9.31 -0.78 17.24
N PRO A 55 -10.56 -0.95 17.69
CA PRO A 55 -11.43 0.18 18.05
C PRO A 55 -10.90 1.01 19.23
N HIS A 56 -10.01 0.42 20.04
CA HIS A 56 -9.39 1.06 21.20
C HIS A 56 -8.01 1.67 20.92
N ALA A 57 -7.39 1.36 19.78
CA ALA A 57 -6.07 1.87 19.45
C ALA A 57 -6.18 3.28 18.85
N ASP A 58 -5.16 4.11 19.06
CA ASP A 58 -5.05 5.42 18.42
C ASP A 58 -4.44 5.30 17.02
N LEU A 59 -4.86 6.18 16.09
CA LEU A 59 -4.32 6.16 14.73
C LEU A 59 -2.84 6.56 14.70
N ASN A 60 -2.39 7.50 15.55
CA ASN A 60 -0.97 7.87 15.59
C ASN A 60 -0.11 6.71 16.08
N TYR A 61 -0.62 5.93 17.05
CA TYR A 61 0.05 4.71 17.49
C TYR A 61 0.11 3.65 16.37
N LEU A 62 -1.03 3.37 15.71
CA LEU A 62 -1.07 2.36 14.65
C LEU A 62 -0.17 2.73 13.46
N LEU A 63 -0.15 4.02 13.10
CA LEU A 63 0.59 4.56 11.96
C LEU A 63 1.99 5.08 12.34
N GLU A 64 2.50 4.72 13.51
CA GLU A 64 3.85 5.13 13.92
C GLU A 64 4.90 4.47 13.00
N SER A 65 5.62 5.32 12.27
CA SER A 65 6.70 4.93 11.37
C SER A 65 7.95 4.58 12.17
N ASP A 66 8.75 3.64 11.68
CA ASP A 66 10.07 3.34 12.24
C ASP A 66 11.20 4.18 11.64
N GLY A 67 10.85 5.17 10.80
CA GLY A 67 11.78 6.09 10.17
C GLY A 67 12.46 5.55 8.91
N ASP A 68 12.26 4.28 8.59
CA ASP A 68 12.71 3.64 7.35
C ASP A 68 11.59 3.71 6.31
N VAL A 69 11.35 4.95 5.85
CA VAL A 69 10.28 5.30 4.90
C VAL A 69 10.86 5.39 3.47
N PRO A 70 10.19 4.82 2.46
CA PRO A 70 10.65 4.91 1.07
C PRO A 70 10.80 6.35 0.59
N THR A 71 11.82 6.59 -0.22
CA THR A 71 12.05 7.87 -0.91
C THR A 71 10.88 8.23 -1.83
N GLU A 72 10.78 9.49 -2.23
CA GLU A 72 9.71 9.93 -3.14
C GLU A 72 9.71 9.18 -4.46
N ARG A 73 10.91 8.95 -5.04
CA ARG A 73 11.08 8.13 -6.23
C ARG A 73 10.51 6.73 -6.02
N GLU A 74 10.93 6.04 -4.96
CA GLU A 74 10.44 4.68 -4.65
C GLU A 74 8.92 4.65 -4.46
N ARG A 75 8.34 5.63 -3.74
CA ARG A 75 6.88 5.74 -3.58
C ARG A 75 6.15 5.87 -4.92
N LEU A 76 6.67 6.68 -5.85
CA LEU A 76 6.05 6.83 -7.19
C LEU A 76 6.02 5.52 -7.97
N HIS A 77 7.11 4.74 -7.94
CA HIS A 77 7.13 3.41 -8.56
C HIS A 77 6.14 2.47 -7.85
N HIS A 78 6.06 2.49 -6.52
CA HIS A 78 5.11 1.67 -5.79
C HIS A 78 3.64 2.00 -6.09
N TYR A 79 3.31 3.27 -6.34
CA TYR A 79 1.98 3.66 -6.80
C TYR A 79 1.65 3.10 -8.19
N ALA A 80 2.59 3.19 -9.14
CA ALA A 80 2.40 2.63 -10.48
C ALA A 80 2.10 1.12 -10.42
N GLU A 81 2.87 0.37 -9.62
CA GLU A 81 2.59 -1.06 -9.42
C GLU A 81 1.25 -1.31 -8.70
N ALA A 82 0.86 -0.47 -7.75
CA ALA A 82 -0.41 -0.62 -7.03
C ALA A 82 -1.60 -0.39 -7.96
N ILE A 83 -1.49 0.57 -8.89
CA ILE A 83 -2.47 0.81 -9.96
C ILE A 83 -2.55 -0.42 -10.86
N GLY A 84 -1.42 -0.97 -11.33
CA GLY A 84 -1.41 -2.20 -12.13
C GLY A 84 -2.08 -3.39 -11.45
N ASN A 85 -1.81 -3.58 -10.15
CA ASN A 85 -2.45 -4.62 -9.35
C ASN A 85 -3.97 -4.43 -9.21
N GLU A 86 -4.44 -3.18 -9.20
CA GLU A 86 -5.87 -2.88 -9.14
C GLU A 86 -6.55 -3.15 -10.49
N LEU A 87 -5.91 -2.77 -11.59
CA LEU A 87 -6.38 -3.00 -12.96
C LEU A 87 -6.46 -4.48 -13.34
N THR A 88 -5.69 -5.33 -12.67
CA THR A 88 -5.64 -6.79 -12.90
C THR A 88 -6.45 -7.62 -11.91
N LYS A 89 -7.20 -6.98 -10.99
CA LYS A 89 -8.10 -7.71 -10.07
C LYS A 89 -9.09 -8.58 -10.87
N ASP A 90 -9.42 -9.74 -10.28
CA ASP A 90 -10.29 -10.81 -10.81
C ASP A 90 -9.66 -11.89 -11.68
N GLY A 91 -8.33 -12.06 -11.68
CA GLY A 91 -7.71 -13.17 -12.40
C GLY A 91 -7.82 -13.02 -13.92
N ALA A 92 -7.96 -11.78 -14.39
CA ALA A 92 -7.74 -11.45 -15.78
C ALA A 92 -6.36 -11.96 -16.19
N LYS A 93 -6.30 -12.61 -17.36
CA LYS A 93 -5.00 -12.98 -17.96
C LYS A 93 -4.17 -11.69 -18.12
N PRO A 94 -2.83 -11.80 -18.11
CA PRO A 94 -1.97 -10.68 -18.48
C PRO A 94 -2.52 -10.02 -19.75
N ASP A 95 -2.93 -8.76 -19.61
CA ASP A 95 -3.45 -7.96 -20.70
C ASP A 95 -2.31 -7.04 -21.14
N PRO A 96 -1.75 -7.24 -22.34
CA PRO A 96 -0.65 -6.42 -22.83
C PRO A 96 -0.95 -4.91 -22.77
N GLU A 97 -2.21 -4.51 -22.91
CA GLU A 97 -2.61 -3.11 -22.82
C GLU A 97 -2.49 -2.58 -21.39
N VAL A 98 -2.79 -3.40 -20.38
CA VAL A 98 -2.61 -3.03 -18.96
C VAL A 98 -1.13 -2.95 -18.62
N ASP A 99 -0.30 -3.87 -19.12
CA ASP A 99 1.14 -3.84 -18.92
C ASP A 99 1.76 -2.57 -19.53
N GLU A 100 1.37 -2.20 -20.76
CA GLU A 100 1.80 -0.94 -21.40
C GLU A 100 1.39 0.30 -20.59
N ILE A 101 0.18 0.31 -20.02
CA ILE A 101 -0.29 1.41 -19.16
C ILE A 101 0.56 1.50 -17.88
N VAL A 102 0.91 0.36 -17.27
CA VAL A 102 1.75 0.33 -16.07
C VAL A 102 3.17 0.79 -16.37
N GLU A 103 3.75 0.36 -17.50
CA GLU A 103 5.05 0.83 -17.97
C GLU A 103 5.06 2.34 -18.24
N LEU A 104 3.98 2.88 -18.82
CA LEU A 104 3.81 4.33 -19.00
C LEU A 104 3.82 5.06 -17.65
N PHE A 105 3.11 4.56 -16.64
CA PHE A 105 3.12 5.15 -15.30
C PHE A 105 4.51 5.10 -14.65
N HIS A 106 5.27 4.02 -14.84
CA HIS A 106 6.65 3.93 -14.39
C HIS A 106 7.55 4.95 -15.09
N GLY A 107 7.46 5.09 -16.41
CA GLY A 107 8.21 6.11 -17.16
C GLY A 107 7.87 7.53 -16.72
N CYS A 108 6.59 7.82 -16.44
CA CYS A 108 6.18 9.11 -15.87
C CYS A 108 6.77 9.36 -14.46
N ALA A 109 6.81 8.32 -13.61
CA ALA A 109 7.42 8.41 -12.29
C ALA A 109 8.91 8.73 -12.36
N GLU A 110 9.65 8.11 -13.29
CA GLU A 110 11.07 8.38 -13.50
C GLU A 110 11.31 9.80 -13.99
N ALA A 111 10.60 10.23 -15.04
CA ALA A 111 10.73 11.56 -15.60
C ALA A 111 10.38 12.66 -14.58
N TYR A 112 9.39 12.43 -13.72
CA TYR A 112 9.08 13.35 -12.62
C TYR A 112 10.24 13.42 -11.61
N ALA A 113 10.72 12.27 -11.13
CA ALA A 113 11.79 12.22 -10.15
C ALA A 113 13.09 12.85 -10.65
N GLU A 114 13.41 12.75 -11.94
CA GLU A 114 14.57 13.38 -12.55
C GLU A 114 14.47 14.90 -12.61
N ARG A 115 13.28 15.46 -12.86
CA ARG A 115 13.08 16.92 -12.87
C ARG A 115 13.22 17.54 -11.49
N GLU A 116 12.72 16.88 -10.45
CA GLU A 116 12.78 17.40 -9.07
C GLU A 116 14.17 17.23 -8.42
N ALA A 117 15.06 16.44 -9.03
CA ALA A 117 16.43 16.22 -8.56
C ALA A 117 17.46 17.21 -9.13
N GLY A 118 17.09 18.03 -10.12
CA GLY A 118 17.94 19.04 -10.76
C GLY A 118 17.66 20.46 -10.28
#